data_AF-A0A962HZB6-F1
#
_entry.id   AF-A0A962HZB6-F1
#
_cell.length_a   1.000
_cell.length_b   1.000
_cell.length_c   1.000
_cell.angle_alpha   90.00
_cell.angle_beta   90.00
_cell.angle_gamma   90.00
#
_symmetry.space_group_name_H-M   'P 1'
#
loop_
_entity.id
_entity.type
_entity.pdbx_description
1 polymer ?
#
loop_
_entity_poly.entity_id
_entity_poly.type
_entity_poly.pdbx_seq_one_letter_code
_entity_poly.pdbx_strand_id
1 'polypeptide(L)'
;MNEEIKVALALLSLLLALTAQAAPDRLQALPWQELQAQPDRTCQPDSHCSAKGGVQFTLPGGSYLPIFADMPSNVAGAQVQVLSDNDGVDLMVRQGSPHTAGSLEGLVSQSAYVVSTPGGNEQFAFDRDSEVPLTPGRWWMTAVNASASTATITVNIVFSTSGAAFPLEVGESGTWYEPARTYQGFFFEVLDAQTALAMWFTYQPDGQQAFLIGTGPIDGDRVTITDLVRTRGGVFGQGFDANAVVREDWGDLVFIFDSCGS
;
A
#
# COMPACT_ATOMS: atom_id res chain seq x y z
N MET A 1 -9.01 24.69 -7.19
CA MET A 1 -10.05 24.42 -6.17
C MET A 1 -9.31 24.24 -4.85
N ASN A 2 -9.70 24.95 -3.78
CA ASN A 2 -9.11 24.76 -2.45
C ASN A 2 -9.43 23.35 -1.91
N GLU A 3 -8.50 22.78 -1.15
CA GLU A 3 -8.65 21.44 -0.55
C GLU A 3 -9.90 21.33 0.32
N GLU A 4 -10.29 22.39 1.03
CA GLU A 4 -11.51 22.40 1.83
C GLU A 4 -12.79 22.23 0.99
N ILE A 5 -12.86 22.79 -0.23
CA ILE A 5 -14.02 22.59 -1.13
C ILE A 5 -14.01 21.18 -1.71
N LYS A 6 -12.83 20.60 -2.01
CA LYS A 6 -12.72 19.19 -2.45
C LYS A 6 -13.26 18.23 -1.39
N VAL A 7 -12.82 18.39 -0.13
CA VAL A 7 -13.27 17.57 1.00
C VAL A 7 -14.78 17.74 1.23
N ALA A 8 -15.28 18.97 1.24
CA ALA A 8 -16.71 19.24 1.43
C ALA A 8 -17.58 18.62 0.31
N LEU A 9 -17.13 18.67 -0.94
CA LEU A 9 -17.87 18.10 -2.07
C LEU A 9 -17.85 16.57 -2.07
N ALA A 10 -16.72 15.96 -1.69
CA ALA A 10 -16.61 14.51 -1.51
C ALA A 10 -17.50 14.02 -0.37
N LEU A 11 -17.49 14.70 0.78
CA LEU A 11 -18.37 14.39 1.91
C LEU A 11 -19.85 14.53 1.55
N LEU A 12 -20.22 15.59 0.82
CA LEU A 12 -21.60 15.77 0.36
C LEU A 12 -22.04 14.61 -0.53
N SER A 13 -21.17 14.14 -1.41
CA SER A 13 -21.44 12.99 -2.30
C SER A 13 -21.63 11.70 -1.51
N LEU A 14 -20.79 11.42 -0.51
CA LEU A 14 -20.95 10.27 0.39
C LEU A 14 -22.25 10.34 1.19
N LEU A 15 -22.59 11.51 1.72
CA LEU A 15 -23.83 11.73 2.48
C LEU A 15 -25.09 11.52 1.63
N LEU A 16 -25.01 11.78 0.33
CA LEU A 16 -26.09 11.54 -0.63
C LEU A 16 -26.21 10.06 -1.03
N ALA A 17 -25.10 9.32 -1.02
CA ALA A 17 -25.08 7.89 -1.33
C ALA A 17 -25.58 7.03 -0.16
N LEU A 18 -25.39 7.47 1.09
CA LEU A 18 -25.97 6.81 2.27
C LEU A 18 -27.50 6.99 2.31
N THR A 19 -28.24 5.93 1.99
CA THR A 19 -29.69 5.91 2.17
C THR A 19 -30.04 5.92 3.67
N ALA A 20 -30.52 7.06 4.18
CA ALA A 20 -31.29 7.25 5.42
C ALA A 20 -30.75 6.68 6.77
N GLN A 21 -29.50 6.22 6.86
CA GLN A 21 -28.90 5.75 8.12
C GLN A 21 -27.77 6.67 8.55
N ALA A 22 -27.76 7.08 9.82
CA ALA A 22 -26.68 7.90 10.37
C ALA A 22 -25.35 7.16 10.29
N ALA A 23 -24.37 7.74 9.60
CA ALA A 23 -23.00 7.24 9.60
C ALA A 23 -22.46 7.23 11.05
N PRO A 24 -21.69 6.22 11.44
CA PRO A 24 -21.13 6.16 12.78
C PRO A 24 -20.10 7.28 12.98
N ASP A 25 -20.12 7.91 14.17
CA ASP A 25 -19.20 9.01 14.53
C ASP A 25 -17.71 8.59 14.49
N ARG A 26 -17.44 7.29 14.59
CA ARG A 26 -16.10 6.71 14.54
C ARG A 26 -16.07 5.44 13.69
N LEU A 27 -15.06 5.34 12.83
CA LEU A 27 -14.76 4.16 12.04
C LEU A 27 -13.66 3.32 12.69
N GLN A 28 -13.82 2.00 12.63
CA GLN A 28 -12.82 1.03 13.07
C GLN A 28 -11.96 0.54 11.90
N ALA A 29 -10.63 0.66 12.02
CA ALA A 29 -9.70 0.08 11.06
C ALA A 29 -9.61 -1.45 11.26
N LEU A 30 -9.75 -2.20 10.17
CA LEU A 30 -9.38 -3.61 10.12
C LEU A 30 -7.88 -3.77 9.78
N PRO A 31 -7.26 -4.93 10.10
CA PRO A 31 -5.89 -5.21 9.68
C PRO A 31 -5.77 -5.12 8.15
N TRP A 32 -4.75 -4.42 7.67
CA TRP A 32 -4.53 -4.28 6.25
C TRP A 32 -4.32 -5.62 5.56
N GLN A 33 -4.68 -5.68 4.28
CA GLN A 33 -4.48 -6.86 3.43
C GLN A 33 -3.62 -6.47 2.23
N GLU A 34 -2.62 -7.30 1.94
CA GLU A 34 -1.92 -7.23 0.65
C GLU A 34 -2.76 -7.96 -0.39
N LEU A 35 -3.08 -7.28 -1.49
CA LEU A 35 -3.60 -7.94 -2.67
C LEU A 35 -2.50 -7.99 -3.72
N GLN A 36 -2.16 -9.20 -4.17
CA GLN A 36 -1.28 -9.38 -5.33
C GLN A 36 -2.01 -8.88 -6.58
N ALA A 37 -1.84 -7.59 -6.90
CA ALA A 37 -2.41 -7.03 -8.10
C ALA A 37 -1.90 -7.81 -9.31
N GLN A 38 -2.81 -8.12 -10.23
CA GLN A 38 -2.49 -8.98 -11.36
C GLN A 38 -2.18 -8.10 -12.57
N PRO A 39 -1.06 -8.35 -13.28
CA PRO A 39 -0.86 -7.75 -14.60
C PRO A 39 -1.89 -8.37 -15.54
N ASP A 40 -2.80 -7.55 -16.06
CA ASP A 40 -3.76 -7.98 -17.07
C ASP A 40 -3.34 -7.43 -18.44
N ARG A 41 -2.77 -8.33 -19.26
CA ARG A 41 -2.37 -8.04 -20.64
C ARG A 41 -3.56 -7.85 -21.60
N THR A 42 -4.79 -8.03 -21.12
CA THR A 42 -6.04 -7.85 -21.88
C THR A 42 -6.78 -6.56 -21.55
N CYS A 43 -6.32 -5.77 -20.56
CA CYS A 43 -6.85 -4.44 -20.28
C CYS A 43 -6.62 -3.50 -21.48
N GLN A 44 -7.69 -3.12 -22.19
CA GLN A 44 -7.66 -1.99 -23.11
C GLN A 44 -7.90 -0.68 -22.35
N PRO A 45 -7.32 0.46 -22.79
CA PRO A 45 -7.46 1.76 -22.12
C PRO A 45 -8.90 2.24 -21.93
N ASP A 46 -9.84 1.71 -22.71
CA ASP A 46 -11.19 2.24 -22.89
C ASP A 46 -12.34 1.26 -22.58
N SER A 47 -12.08 -0.01 -22.21
CA SER A 47 -13.14 -0.86 -21.65
C SER A 47 -12.64 -2.13 -20.96
N HIS A 48 -12.83 -2.15 -19.64
CA HIS A 48 -12.96 -3.31 -18.76
C HIS A 48 -11.90 -4.42 -18.87
N CYS A 49 -10.98 -4.42 -17.90
CA CYS A 49 -10.19 -5.60 -17.59
C CYS A 49 -11.11 -6.76 -17.20
N SER A 50 -10.90 -7.95 -17.76
CA SER A 50 -11.64 -9.13 -17.33
C SER A 50 -11.02 -9.64 -16.03
N ALA A 51 -11.63 -9.24 -14.91
CA ALA A 51 -11.28 -9.66 -13.56
C ALA A 51 -10.90 -11.15 -13.48
N LYS A 52 -9.62 -11.47 -13.25
CA LYS A 52 -9.27 -12.72 -12.57
C LYS A 52 -9.81 -12.60 -11.15
N GLY A 53 -10.58 -13.61 -10.71
CA GLY A 53 -11.49 -13.58 -9.56
C GLY A 53 -11.01 -12.71 -8.38
N GLY A 54 -11.86 -11.75 -7.98
CA GLY A 54 -11.58 -10.89 -6.83
C GLY A 54 -11.55 -11.67 -5.52
N VAL A 55 -10.97 -11.07 -4.49
CA VAL A 55 -10.88 -11.67 -3.15
C VAL A 55 -12.04 -11.14 -2.30
N GLN A 56 -12.72 -12.05 -1.62
CA GLN A 56 -13.88 -11.73 -0.81
C GLN A 56 -13.49 -11.43 0.64
N PHE A 57 -14.10 -10.42 1.23
CA PHE A 57 -13.92 -10.03 2.63
C PHE A 57 -15.26 -9.74 3.31
N THR A 58 -15.30 -9.91 4.63
CA THR A 58 -16.39 -9.41 5.47
C THR A 58 -15.99 -8.05 6.03
N LEU A 59 -16.81 -7.03 5.77
CA LEU A 59 -16.58 -5.65 6.20
C LEU A 59 -17.71 -5.21 7.15
N PRO A 60 -17.49 -5.24 8.48
CA PRO A 60 -18.48 -4.78 9.46
C PRO A 60 -18.96 -3.35 9.22
N GLY A 61 -20.18 -3.04 9.67
CA GLY A 61 -20.66 -1.66 9.67
C GLY A 61 -19.80 -0.76 10.55
N GLY A 62 -19.56 0.48 10.11
CA GLY A 62 -18.70 1.44 10.80
C GLY A 62 -17.23 1.03 10.84
N SER A 63 -16.75 0.35 9.79
CA SER A 63 -15.36 -0.07 9.69
C SER A 63 -14.79 0.22 8.30
N TYR A 64 -13.47 0.14 8.19
CA TYR A 64 -12.80 0.18 6.90
C TYR A 64 -11.71 -0.87 6.81
N LEU A 65 -11.48 -1.37 5.60
CA LEU A 65 -10.44 -2.33 5.26
C LEU A 65 -9.41 -1.67 4.35
N PRO A 66 -8.21 -1.37 4.87
CA PRO A 66 -7.11 -0.93 4.04
C PRO A 66 -6.58 -2.12 3.21
N ILE A 67 -6.58 -1.98 1.90
CA ILE A 67 -5.97 -2.95 0.98
C ILE A 67 -4.86 -2.23 0.24
N PHE A 68 -3.74 -2.89 -0.01
CA PHE A 68 -2.70 -2.30 -0.84
C PHE A 68 -2.30 -3.19 -1.99
N ALA A 69 -1.81 -2.55 -3.04
CA ALA A 69 -1.08 -3.18 -4.11
C ALA A 69 0.18 -2.38 -4.40
N ASP A 70 1.23 -3.11 -4.73
CA ASP A 70 2.50 -2.55 -5.12
C ASP A 70 2.57 -2.49 -6.65
N MET A 71 2.65 -1.28 -7.19
CA MET A 71 2.66 -1.04 -8.64
C MET A 71 4.09 -1.10 -9.18
N PRO A 72 4.35 -1.82 -10.28
CA PRO A 72 5.68 -1.90 -10.86
C PRO A 72 6.11 -0.57 -11.50
N SER A 73 7.40 -0.42 -11.74
CA SER A 73 8.05 0.72 -12.41
C SER A 73 7.42 1.07 -13.75
N ASN A 74 7.04 0.07 -14.53
CA ASN A 74 6.42 0.22 -15.86
C ASN A 74 4.88 0.20 -15.82
N VAL A 75 4.26 0.42 -14.66
CA VAL A 75 2.80 0.55 -14.58
C VAL A 75 2.33 1.67 -15.51
N ALA A 76 1.28 1.42 -16.27
CA ALA A 76 0.71 2.38 -17.23
C ALA A 76 -0.68 2.86 -16.80
N GLY A 77 -1.48 1.94 -16.25
CA GLY A 77 -2.80 2.23 -15.69
C GLY A 77 -3.19 1.15 -14.69
N ALA A 78 -4.07 1.50 -13.76
CA ALA A 78 -4.62 0.60 -12.76
C ALA A 78 -6.13 0.75 -12.69
N GLN A 79 -6.81 -0.34 -12.35
CA GLN A 79 -8.23 -0.37 -12.07
C GLN A 79 -8.49 -1.13 -10.78
N VAL A 80 -9.33 -0.55 -9.95
CA VAL A 80 -9.76 -1.08 -8.66
C VAL A 80 -11.27 -1.21 -8.71
N GLN A 81 -11.78 -2.34 -8.26
CA GLN A 81 -13.21 -2.58 -8.10
C GLN A 81 -13.48 -3.15 -6.71
N VAL A 82 -14.50 -2.61 -6.06
CA VAL A 82 -15.08 -3.13 -4.83
C VAL A 82 -16.54 -3.40 -5.13
N LEU A 83 -16.91 -4.68 -5.20
CA LEU A 83 -18.31 -5.08 -5.31
C LEU A 83 -18.87 -5.35 -3.92
N SER A 84 -20.05 -4.85 -3.60
CA SER A 84 -20.69 -5.05 -2.30
C SER A 84 -22.12 -5.55 -2.43
N ASP A 85 -22.56 -6.29 -1.42
CA ASP A 85 -23.98 -6.61 -1.16
C ASP A 85 -24.70 -5.50 -0.35
N ASN A 86 -24.03 -4.38 -0.09
CA ASN A 86 -24.50 -3.27 0.72
C ASN A 86 -24.22 -1.93 0.03
N ASP A 87 -25.19 -1.00 0.07
CA ASP A 87 -25.12 0.30 -0.60
C ASP A 87 -24.21 1.33 0.11
N GLY A 88 -23.78 1.07 1.35
CA GLY A 88 -22.98 2.00 2.15
C GLY A 88 -21.47 1.78 2.10
N VAL A 89 -20.98 1.10 1.06
CA VAL A 89 -19.55 0.85 0.84
C VAL A 89 -18.98 1.88 -0.14
N ASP A 90 -17.96 2.61 0.30
CA ASP A 90 -17.24 3.59 -0.50
C ASP A 90 -15.76 3.18 -0.64
N LEU A 91 -15.07 3.74 -1.64
CA LEU A 91 -13.66 3.45 -1.91
C LEU A 91 -12.81 4.73 -1.82
N MET A 92 -11.74 4.63 -1.04
CA MET A 92 -10.77 5.71 -0.82
C MET A 92 -9.41 5.27 -1.33
N VAL A 93 -8.71 6.10 -2.11
CA VAL A 93 -7.42 5.74 -2.71
C VAL A 93 -6.35 6.76 -2.36
N ARG A 94 -5.14 6.29 -2.00
CA ARG A 94 -3.96 7.14 -1.79
C ARG A 94 -2.65 6.37 -2.05
N GLN A 95 -1.57 7.10 -2.30
CA GLN A 95 -0.23 6.50 -2.43
C GLN A 95 0.51 6.45 -1.07
N GLY A 96 1.37 5.44 -0.92
CA GLY A 96 2.44 5.36 0.08
C GLY A 96 1.98 4.82 1.43
N SER A 97 1.27 5.64 2.20
CA SER A 97 0.86 5.31 3.57
C SER A 97 -0.59 4.83 3.65
N PRO A 98 -0.92 3.89 4.56
CA PRO A 98 -2.30 3.49 4.77
C PRO A 98 -3.15 4.66 5.28
N HIS A 99 -4.45 4.59 5.02
CA HIS A 99 -5.40 5.40 5.75
C HIS A 99 -5.44 4.99 7.22
N THR A 100 -5.46 5.98 8.12
CA THR A 100 -5.39 5.77 9.58
C THR A 100 -6.42 6.57 10.35
N ALA A 101 -7.15 7.47 9.68
CA ALA A 101 -8.14 8.30 10.34
C ALA A 101 -9.28 7.46 10.94
N GLY A 102 -9.82 7.93 12.06
CA GLY A 102 -10.94 7.29 12.75
C GLY A 102 -12.31 7.87 12.35
N SER A 103 -12.38 8.80 11.39
CA SER A 103 -13.61 9.43 10.92
C SER A 103 -13.64 9.49 9.41
N LEU A 104 -14.83 9.57 8.83
CA LEU A 104 -15.00 9.62 7.37
C LEU A 104 -14.36 10.86 6.75
N GLU A 105 -14.55 12.03 7.36
CA GLU A 105 -13.88 13.27 6.98
C GLU A 105 -12.36 13.14 7.01
N GLY A 106 -11.81 12.50 8.05
CA GLY A 106 -10.38 12.26 8.14
C GLY A 106 -9.88 11.34 7.01
N LEU A 107 -10.63 10.28 6.68
CA LEU A 107 -10.28 9.39 5.56
C LEU A 107 -10.32 10.12 4.23
N VAL A 108 -11.36 10.93 3.99
CA VAL A 108 -11.47 11.78 2.78
C VAL A 108 -10.28 12.73 2.69
N SER A 109 -9.90 13.41 3.79
CA SER A 109 -8.76 14.33 3.81
C SER A 109 -7.41 13.66 3.56
N GLN A 110 -7.29 12.36 3.83
CA GLN A 110 -6.10 11.55 3.58
C GLN A 110 -6.03 11.00 2.15
N SER A 111 -7.12 11.10 1.38
CA SER A 111 -7.28 10.42 0.11
C SER A 111 -6.87 11.31 -1.06
N ALA A 112 -6.20 10.70 -2.04
CA ALA A 112 -6.01 11.30 -3.36
C ALA A 112 -7.30 11.22 -4.18
N TYR A 113 -8.05 10.12 -4.04
CA TYR A 113 -9.33 9.92 -4.71
C TYR A 113 -10.38 9.36 -3.75
N VAL A 114 -11.62 9.80 -3.97
CA VAL A 114 -12.81 9.32 -3.28
C VAL A 114 -13.79 8.86 -4.34
N VAL A 115 -14.22 7.61 -4.23
CA VAL A 115 -15.07 6.93 -5.19
C VAL A 115 -16.30 6.49 -4.41
N SER A 116 -17.42 7.12 -4.71
CA SER A 116 -18.69 6.94 -4.03
C SER A 116 -19.79 7.01 -5.06
N THR A 117 -20.40 5.87 -5.33
CA THR A 117 -21.51 5.72 -6.24
C THR A 117 -22.69 5.10 -5.50
N PRO A 118 -23.93 5.44 -5.88
CA PRO A 118 -25.09 4.78 -5.29
C PRO A 118 -25.04 3.26 -5.53
N GLY A 119 -25.29 2.46 -4.49
CA GLY A 119 -25.36 1.00 -4.59
C GLY A 119 -24.11 0.25 -4.12
N GLY A 120 -23.12 0.95 -3.55
CA GLY A 120 -21.94 0.41 -2.84
C GLY A 120 -20.98 -0.42 -3.68
N ASN A 121 -21.18 -0.45 -5.00
CA ASN A 121 -20.28 -1.07 -5.96
C ASN A 121 -19.38 0.02 -6.54
N GLU A 122 -18.14 0.08 -6.08
CA GLU A 122 -17.21 1.13 -6.46
C GLU A 122 -16.20 0.64 -7.47
N GLN A 123 -15.94 1.48 -8.49
CA GLN A 123 -14.94 1.20 -9.50
C GLN A 123 -14.18 2.47 -9.84
N PHE A 124 -12.86 2.35 -9.90
CA PHE A 124 -11.97 3.46 -10.19
C PHE A 124 -10.85 3.01 -11.11
N ALA A 125 -10.62 3.77 -12.17
CA ALA A 125 -9.51 3.60 -13.07
C ALA A 125 -8.68 4.88 -13.07
N PHE A 126 -7.37 4.73 -13.02
CA PHE A 126 -6.42 5.83 -12.99
C PHE A 126 -5.11 5.41 -13.64
N ASP A 127 -4.43 6.39 -14.22
CA ASP A 127 -3.27 6.24 -15.07
C ASP A 127 -2.26 7.36 -14.82
N ARG A 128 -1.23 7.41 -15.66
CA ARG A 128 -0.15 8.42 -15.56
C ARG A 128 -0.63 9.86 -15.79
N ASP A 129 -1.79 10.05 -16.43
CA ASP A 129 -2.32 11.36 -16.83
C ASP A 129 -3.48 11.83 -15.92
N SER A 130 -3.85 11.01 -14.92
CA SER A 130 -4.88 11.33 -13.93
C SER A 130 -4.48 12.50 -13.02
N GLU A 131 -5.45 13.17 -12.37
CA GLU A 131 -5.22 14.39 -11.56
C GLU A 131 -4.10 14.22 -10.53
N VAL A 132 -4.13 13.11 -9.80
CA VAL A 132 -3.01 12.56 -9.05
C VAL A 132 -2.46 11.37 -9.85
N PRO A 133 -1.31 11.53 -10.53
CA PRO A 133 -0.77 10.51 -11.42
C PRO A 133 -0.55 9.17 -10.73
N LEU A 134 -0.84 8.09 -11.44
CA LEU A 134 -0.38 6.76 -11.05
C LEU A 134 1.16 6.73 -11.11
N THR A 135 1.75 6.20 -10.05
CA THR A 135 3.21 6.08 -9.88
C THR A 135 3.56 4.69 -9.40
N PRO A 136 4.79 4.21 -9.65
CA PRO A 136 5.27 2.97 -9.07
C PRO A 136 5.28 3.03 -7.54
N GLY A 137 5.31 1.86 -6.92
CA GLY A 137 5.28 1.72 -5.47
C GLY A 137 3.88 1.46 -4.93
N ARG A 138 3.75 1.58 -3.61
CA ARG A 138 2.56 1.15 -2.88
C ARG A 138 1.39 2.11 -3.05
N TRP A 139 0.26 1.57 -3.47
CA TRP A 139 -1.03 2.26 -3.47
C TRP A 139 -1.99 1.58 -2.49
N TRP A 140 -2.71 2.39 -1.73
CA TRP A 140 -3.70 1.98 -0.75
C TRP A 140 -5.10 2.25 -1.28
N MET A 141 -5.93 1.21 -1.30
CA MET A 141 -7.32 1.16 -1.70
C MET A 141 -8.13 0.73 -0.48
N THR A 142 -8.72 1.69 0.21
CA THR A 142 -9.45 1.47 1.45
C THR A 142 -10.94 1.40 1.15
N ALA A 143 -11.53 0.21 1.35
CA ALA A 143 -12.98 0.05 1.33
C ALA A 143 -13.55 0.48 2.68
N VAL A 144 -14.51 1.40 2.68
CA VAL A 144 -15.13 1.97 3.88
C VAL A 144 -16.59 1.55 3.91
N ASN A 145 -17.04 0.91 4.99
CA ASN A 145 -18.47 0.65 5.21
C ASN A 145 -18.99 1.64 6.25
N ALA A 146 -19.60 2.72 5.77
CA ALA A 146 -20.20 3.74 6.63
C ALA A 146 -21.63 3.37 7.08
N SER A 147 -22.19 2.27 6.60
CA SER A 147 -23.48 1.76 7.08
C SER A 147 -23.35 1.07 8.46
N ALA A 148 -24.49 0.80 9.10
CA ALA A 148 -24.53 0.03 10.34
C ALA A 148 -24.46 -1.50 10.12
N SER A 149 -24.73 -1.96 8.89
CA SER A 149 -24.81 -3.38 8.56
C SER A 149 -23.48 -3.90 8.06
N THR A 150 -23.12 -5.13 8.43
CA THR A 150 -21.99 -5.83 7.81
C THR A 150 -22.24 -6.03 6.33
N ALA A 151 -21.23 -5.75 5.52
CA ALA A 151 -21.19 -5.98 4.09
C ALA A 151 -20.27 -7.16 3.76
N THR A 152 -20.60 -7.89 2.72
CA THR A 152 -19.69 -8.79 2.01
C THR A 152 -19.16 -8.06 0.80
N ILE A 153 -17.84 -7.90 0.72
CA ILE A 153 -17.21 -7.21 -0.42
C ILE A 153 -16.34 -8.18 -1.23
N THR A 154 -16.27 -7.96 -2.53
CA THR A 154 -15.30 -8.59 -3.43
C THR A 154 -14.40 -7.52 -4.01
N VAL A 155 -13.10 -7.61 -3.75
CA VAL A 155 -12.12 -6.62 -4.21
C VAL A 155 -11.29 -7.18 -5.34
N ASN A 156 -11.20 -6.41 -6.43
CA ASN A 156 -10.37 -6.71 -7.58
C ASN A 156 -9.43 -5.53 -7.86
N ILE A 157 -8.14 -5.83 -8.05
CA ILE A 157 -7.13 -4.85 -8.42
C ILE A 157 -6.34 -5.42 -9.59
N VAL A 158 -6.33 -4.69 -10.69
CA VAL A 158 -5.61 -5.02 -11.92
C VAL A 158 -4.82 -3.82 -12.39
N PHE A 159 -3.72 -4.09 -13.05
CA PHE A 159 -2.93 -3.06 -13.71
C PHE A 159 -2.50 -3.48 -15.10
N SER A 160 -2.23 -2.49 -15.92
CA SER A 160 -1.58 -2.60 -17.22
C SER A 160 -0.17 -2.04 -17.12
N THR A 161 0.72 -2.53 -17.97
CA THR A 161 2.10 -2.07 -18.08
C THR A 161 2.39 -1.56 -19.48
N SER A 162 3.37 -0.66 -19.58
CA SER A 162 3.86 -0.16 -20.87
C SER A 162 5.38 -0.19 -20.88
N GLY A 163 5.97 -0.87 -21.87
CA GLY A 163 7.41 -1.07 -21.94
C GLY A 163 7.95 -2.10 -20.94
N ALA A 164 9.28 -2.17 -20.84
CA ALA A 164 9.95 -3.02 -19.87
C ALA A 164 9.97 -2.37 -18.49
N ALA A 165 9.87 -3.19 -17.44
CA ALA A 165 10.15 -2.74 -16.07
C ALA A 165 11.59 -2.25 -15.97
N PHE A 166 11.83 -1.34 -15.03
CA PHE A 166 13.16 -0.87 -14.68
C PHE A 166 14.04 -2.06 -14.27
N PRO A 167 15.18 -2.28 -14.92
CA PRO A 167 16.08 -3.36 -14.56
C PRO A 167 16.84 -2.99 -13.29
N LEU A 168 16.66 -3.75 -12.22
CA LEU A 168 17.45 -3.59 -11.01
C LEU A 168 18.84 -4.24 -11.19
N GLU A 169 19.90 -3.43 -11.20
CA GLU A 169 21.28 -3.85 -11.41
C GLU A 169 22.20 -3.36 -10.28
N VAL A 170 23.52 -3.58 -10.44
CA VAL A 170 24.51 -3.19 -9.42
C VAL A 170 24.61 -1.67 -9.23
N GLY A 171 24.19 -0.88 -10.22
CA GLY A 171 24.25 0.58 -10.19
C GLY A 171 23.30 1.21 -9.17
N GLU A 172 22.28 0.46 -8.76
CA GLU A 172 21.23 0.87 -7.83
C GLU A 172 21.62 0.60 -6.37
N SER A 173 22.82 0.10 -6.11
CA SER A 173 23.33 -0.05 -4.75
C SER A 173 23.65 1.32 -4.13
N GLY A 174 23.30 1.53 -2.87
CA GLY A 174 23.47 2.84 -2.25
C GLY A 174 23.02 2.96 -0.80
N THR A 175 22.93 4.21 -0.37
CA THR A 175 22.41 4.60 0.95
C THR A 175 21.45 5.77 0.82
N TRP A 176 20.30 5.67 1.47
CA TRP A 176 19.26 6.68 1.52
C TRP A 176 18.94 7.00 2.97
N TYR A 177 18.51 8.23 3.23
CA TYR A 177 18.01 8.65 4.54
C TYR A 177 16.67 9.34 4.38
N GLU A 178 15.84 9.27 5.41
CA GLU A 178 14.56 9.97 5.47
C GLU A 178 14.79 11.42 5.94
N PRO A 179 14.60 12.46 5.11
CA PRO A 179 14.87 13.83 5.51
C PRO A 179 14.02 14.32 6.68
N ALA A 180 12.75 13.91 6.75
CA ALA A 180 11.84 14.30 7.83
C ALA A 180 12.13 13.56 9.15
N ARG A 181 12.90 12.47 9.09
CA ARG A 181 13.32 11.63 10.21
C ARG A 181 14.81 11.33 10.06
N THR A 182 15.60 12.41 10.03
CA THR A 182 17.07 12.32 9.97
C THR A 182 17.53 11.31 11.03
N TYR A 183 18.48 10.42 10.70
CA TYR A 183 18.88 9.21 11.45
C TYR A 183 18.09 7.92 11.20
N GLN A 184 17.09 7.96 10.31
CA GLN A 184 16.50 6.75 9.72
C GLN A 184 16.87 6.66 8.24
N GLY A 185 17.01 5.44 7.71
CA GLY A 185 17.41 5.26 6.33
C GLY A 185 17.73 3.81 5.97
N PHE A 186 18.12 3.58 4.73
CA PHE A 186 18.43 2.25 4.21
C PHE A 186 19.81 2.23 3.60
N PHE A 187 20.50 1.11 3.75
CA PHE A 187 21.57 0.67 2.86
C PHE A 187 21.01 -0.46 2.01
N PHE A 188 21.22 -0.40 0.70
CA PHE A 188 20.77 -1.42 -0.23
C PHE A 188 21.95 -1.80 -1.14
N GLU A 189 22.13 -3.10 -1.37
CA GLU A 189 23.21 -3.62 -2.19
C GLU A 189 22.73 -4.80 -3.03
N VAL A 190 22.94 -4.72 -4.35
CA VAL A 190 22.79 -5.87 -5.24
C VAL A 190 24.03 -6.72 -5.12
N LEU A 191 23.87 -7.92 -4.56
CA LEU A 191 24.97 -8.85 -4.31
C LEU A 191 25.38 -9.60 -5.58
N ASP A 192 24.38 -9.98 -6.37
CA ASP A 192 24.51 -10.65 -7.66
C ASP A 192 23.25 -10.43 -8.51
N ALA A 193 23.17 -11.07 -9.67
CA ALA A 193 22.05 -10.88 -10.62
C ALA A 193 20.69 -11.40 -10.11
N GLN A 194 20.64 -12.08 -8.96
CA GLN A 194 19.41 -12.64 -8.40
C GLN A 194 19.14 -12.20 -6.96
N THR A 195 20.09 -11.59 -6.28
CA THR A 195 20.02 -11.38 -4.83
C THR A 195 20.41 -9.96 -4.45
N ALA A 196 19.61 -9.35 -3.58
CA ALA A 196 19.94 -8.09 -2.94
C ALA A 196 19.92 -8.21 -1.41
N LEU A 197 20.70 -7.34 -0.77
CA LEU A 197 20.78 -7.12 0.67
C LEU A 197 20.18 -5.75 0.98
N ALA A 198 19.42 -5.67 2.07
CA ALA A 198 19.08 -4.39 2.66
C ALA A 198 19.42 -4.36 4.16
N MET A 199 19.85 -3.19 4.62
CA MET A 199 19.89 -2.84 6.02
C MET A 199 19.02 -1.61 6.28
N TRP A 200 18.12 -1.68 7.25
CA TRP A 200 17.29 -0.56 7.67
C TRP A 200 17.78 -0.03 9.01
N PHE A 201 18.22 1.23 9.00
CA PHE A 201 18.55 2.01 10.18
C PHE A 201 17.27 2.70 10.68
N THR A 202 16.78 2.32 11.85
CA THR A 202 15.48 2.79 12.37
C THR A 202 15.42 2.78 13.91
N TYR A 203 14.22 2.97 14.46
CA TYR A 203 13.91 2.91 15.87
C TYR A 203 12.74 1.96 16.14
N GLN A 204 12.79 1.29 17.28
CA GLN A 204 11.71 0.48 17.83
C GLN A 204 10.57 1.38 18.33
N PRO A 205 9.35 0.85 18.53
CA PRO A 205 8.23 1.62 19.08
C PRO A 205 8.50 2.26 20.46
N ASP A 206 9.43 1.69 21.25
CA ASP A 206 9.87 2.22 22.53
C ASP A 206 10.98 3.30 22.42
N GLY A 207 11.38 3.64 21.19
CA GLY A 207 12.39 4.65 20.88
C GLY A 207 13.83 4.14 20.87
N GLN A 208 14.09 2.86 21.15
CA GLN A 208 15.45 2.31 21.05
C GLN A 208 15.89 2.14 19.61
N GLN A 209 17.16 2.39 19.31
CA GLN A 209 17.70 2.18 17.97
C GLN A 209 17.60 0.71 17.54
N ALA A 210 17.28 0.48 16.27
CA ALA A 210 17.26 -0.82 15.63
C ALA A 210 17.98 -0.78 14.27
N PHE A 211 18.73 -1.84 14.02
CA PHE A 211 19.31 -2.15 12.72
C PHE A 211 18.71 -3.47 12.26
N LEU A 212 17.95 -3.41 11.18
CA LEU A 212 17.30 -4.56 10.58
C LEU A 212 18.10 -4.96 9.34
N ILE A 213 18.29 -6.25 9.11
CA ILE A 213 19.05 -6.77 7.97
C ILE A 213 18.35 -7.96 7.37
N GLY A 214 18.36 -8.07 6.05
CA GLY A 214 17.85 -9.24 5.35
C GLY A 214 18.25 -9.24 3.88
N THR A 215 18.13 -10.39 3.26
CA THR A 215 18.36 -10.58 1.82
C THR A 215 17.10 -11.08 1.15
N GLY A 216 16.91 -10.72 -0.11
CA GLY A 216 15.75 -11.15 -0.90
C GLY A 216 16.09 -11.34 -2.37
N PRO A 217 15.29 -12.13 -3.10
CA PRO A 217 15.45 -12.26 -4.54
C PRO A 217 15.11 -10.96 -5.25
N ILE A 218 15.82 -10.70 -6.35
CA ILE A 218 15.51 -9.66 -7.33
C ILE A 218 14.53 -10.26 -8.35
N ASP A 219 13.36 -9.64 -8.50
CA ASP A 219 12.35 -9.95 -9.50
C ASP A 219 11.98 -8.69 -10.28
N GLY A 220 12.62 -8.49 -11.44
CA GLY A 220 12.47 -7.29 -12.25
C GLY A 220 12.96 -6.04 -11.52
N ASP A 221 12.02 -5.21 -11.10
CA ASP A 221 12.24 -3.95 -10.37
C ASP A 221 12.04 -4.08 -8.85
N ARG A 222 11.69 -5.28 -8.38
CA ARG A 222 11.27 -5.53 -7.00
C ARG A 222 12.26 -6.42 -6.26
N VAL A 223 12.44 -6.13 -4.97
CA VAL A 223 13.06 -7.05 -4.00
C VAL A 223 12.10 -7.30 -2.87
N THR A 224 11.84 -8.57 -2.56
CA THR A 224 11.00 -8.97 -1.42
C THR A 224 11.85 -9.72 -0.39
N ILE A 225 12.10 -9.10 0.76
CA ILE A 225 12.86 -9.67 1.88
C ILE A 225 11.84 -10.19 2.89
N THR A 226 11.76 -11.50 3.07
CA THR A 226 10.79 -12.14 3.99
C THR A 226 11.40 -12.62 5.32
N ASP A 227 12.71 -12.44 5.50
CA ASP A 227 13.45 -12.75 6.74
C ASP A 227 14.23 -11.50 7.16
N LEU A 228 13.51 -10.41 7.46
CA LEU A 228 14.12 -9.20 7.97
C LEU A 228 14.35 -9.35 9.46
N VAL A 229 15.60 -9.37 9.89
CA VAL A 229 15.95 -9.68 11.28
C VAL A 229 16.66 -8.53 11.98
N ARG A 230 16.45 -8.44 13.30
CA ARG A 230 17.31 -7.68 14.22
C ARG A 230 18.19 -8.65 15.00
N THR A 231 19.48 -8.33 15.14
CA THR A 231 20.40 -9.10 15.99
C THR A 231 20.61 -8.44 17.35
N ARG A 232 20.69 -9.24 18.42
CA ARG A 232 21.05 -8.76 19.77
C ARG A 232 21.82 -9.80 20.57
N GLY A 233 22.33 -9.40 21.74
CA GLY A 233 22.95 -10.27 22.75
C GLY A 233 24.46 -10.46 22.63
N GLY A 234 25.02 -10.36 21.41
CA GLY A 234 26.46 -10.41 21.20
C GLY A 234 27.21 -9.22 21.84
N VAL A 235 28.43 -9.47 22.30
CA VAL A 235 29.38 -8.43 22.76
C VAL A 235 30.64 -8.43 21.90
N PHE A 236 31.29 -7.27 21.79
CA PHE A 236 32.53 -7.14 21.04
C PHE A 236 33.74 -7.73 21.81
N GLY A 237 34.67 -8.36 21.09
CA GLY A 237 35.97 -8.80 21.63
C GLY A 237 35.97 -10.22 22.23
N GLN A 238 36.91 -10.49 23.14
CA GLN A 238 37.18 -11.85 23.66
C GLN A 238 36.00 -12.49 24.40
N GLY A 239 35.03 -11.70 24.86
CA GLY A 239 33.80 -12.19 25.50
C GLY A 239 32.70 -12.62 24.52
N PHE A 240 32.95 -12.60 23.21
CA PHE A 240 31.97 -13.01 22.21
C PHE A 240 31.62 -14.50 22.35
N ASP A 241 30.34 -14.78 22.58
CA ASP A 241 29.75 -16.11 22.51
C ASP A 241 28.68 -16.12 21.42
N ALA A 242 28.87 -16.96 20.39
CA ALA A 242 27.93 -17.08 19.28
C ALA A 242 26.53 -17.55 19.73
N ASN A 243 26.45 -18.34 20.81
CA ASN A 243 25.17 -18.82 21.35
C ASN A 243 24.37 -17.73 22.08
N ALA A 244 25.01 -16.60 22.42
CA ALA A 244 24.33 -15.45 23.00
C ALA A 244 23.67 -14.56 21.94
N VAL A 245 23.94 -14.78 20.65
CA VAL A 245 23.35 -14.01 19.55
C VAL A 245 21.95 -14.51 19.24
N VAL A 246 20.98 -13.61 19.34
CA VAL A 246 19.58 -13.87 18.98
C VAL A 246 19.25 -13.09 17.70
N ARG A 247 18.65 -13.79 16.72
CA ARG A 247 18.04 -13.19 15.53
C ARG A 247 16.53 -13.11 15.75
N GLU A 248 16.03 -11.89 15.91
CA GLU A 248 14.61 -11.63 16.09
C GLU A 248 14.00 -11.28 14.73
N ASP A 249 12.99 -12.04 14.34
CA ASP A 249 12.19 -11.74 13.15
C ASP A 249 11.44 -10.41 13.35
N TRP A 250 11.53 -9.55 12.35
CA TRP A 250 10.93 -8.22 12.30
C TRP A 250 9.91 -8.08 11.17
N GLY A 251 9.67 -9.15 10.39
CA GLY A 251 8.73 -9.21 9.29
C GLY A 251 9.38 -9.03 7.92
N ASP A 252 8.64 -8.38 7.02
CA ASP A 252 8.99 -8.30 5.60
C ASP A 252 9.38 -6.87 5.20
N LEU A 253 10.27 -6.76 4.21
CA LEU A 253 10.64 -5.50 3.58
C LEU A 253 10.59 -5.62 2.06
N VAL A 254 10.00 -4.63 1.41
CA VAL A 254 9.82 -4.59 -0.04
C VAL A 254 10.46 -3.32 -0.58
N PHE A 255 11.30 -3.47 -1.61
CA PHE A 255 11.82 -2.38 -2.42
C PHE A 255 11.25 -2.47 -3.84
N ILE A 256 10.93 -1.34 -4.44
CA ILE A 256 10.51 -1.21 -5.83
C ILE A 256 11.26 -0.01 -6.40
N PHE A 257 12.07 -0.25 -7.42
CA PHE A 257 12.87 0.78 -8.07
C PHE A 257 12.20 1.21 -9.37
N ASP A 258 12.06 2.51 -9.59
CA ASP A 258 11.49 3.04 -10.84
C ASP A 258 12.45 3.92 -11.63
N SER A 259 13.61 4.27 -11.06
CA SER A 259 14.68 5.01 -11.72
C SER A 259 16.00 4.84 -10.98
N CYS A 260 17.10 5.35 -11.55
CA CYS A 260 18.42 5.33 -10.93
C CYS A 260 18.58 6.28 -9.72
N GLY A 261 17.52 6.96 -9.25
CA GLY A 261 17.60 7.99 -8.20
C GLY A 261 16.46 7.97 -7.19
N SER A 262 15.69 6.88 -7.14
CA SER A 262 14.50 6.70 -6.31
C SER A 262 14.61 5.47 -5.41
#